data_AF-A0AAE3P0T8-F1
#
_entry.id   AF-A0AAE3P0T8-F1
#
_cell.length_a   1.000
_cell.length_b   1.000
_cell.length_c   1.000
_cell.angle_alpha   90.00
_cell.angle_beta   90.00
_cell.angle_gamma   90.00
#
_symmetry.space_group_name_H-M   'P 1'
#
loop_
_entity.id
_entity.type
_entity.pdbx_description
1 polymer ?
#
loop_
_entity_poly.entity_id
_entity_poly.type
_entity_poly.pdbx_seq_one_letter_code
_entity_poly.pdbx_strand_id
1 'polypeptide(L)'
;MNKHKNNKNFPVVIFLCLLTSSQIYAQKIFIRDINKKPVTDASVTVHVYYKAIDYLLHETKEKFFSFVTDTSGTFSLSGEFQKETYKVDSVSISVQHENYLPQKLTTLDYSTDSKFSYTIFLVHKKNEIKVVSMPGEEKNELDIYTTNEISKKLNIEEKELIKLIESKKIRAKKIGQKYFISGNDLRKYLEE
;
A
#
# COMPACT_ATOMS: atom_id res chain seq x y z
N MET A 1 -72.27 -20.94 -48.23
CA MET A 1 -71.49 -21.05 -46.97
C MET A 1 -70.12 -20.41 -47.18
N ASN A 2 -69.97 -19.10 -46.93
CA ASN A 2 -68.67 -18.43 -46.97
C ASN A 2 -68.29 -18.00 -45.55
N LYS A 3 -67.32 -18.69 -44.94
CA LYS A 3 -66.74 -18.29 -43.66
C LYS A 3 -65.67 -17.23 -43.93
N HIS A 4 -66.00 -15.96 -43.69
CA HIS A 4 -64.99 -14.91 -43.54
C HIS A 4 -64.16 -15.20 -42.29
N LYS A 5 -62.89 -15.59 -42.48
CA LYS A 5 -61.89 -15.60 -41.41
C LYS A 5 -61.48 -14.16 -41.12
N ASN A 6 -61.91 -13.65 -39.96
CA ASN A 6 -61.41 -12.41 -39.40
C ASN A 6 -59.93 -12.58 -39.06
N ASN A 7 -59.06 -11.98 -39.87
CA ASN A 7 -57.66 -11.76 -39.52
C ASN A 7 -57.62 -10.66 -38.45
N LYS A 8 -57.58 -11.08 -37.18
CA LYS A 8 -57.27 -10.17 -36.08
C LYS A 8 -55.78 -9.87 -36.14
N ASN A 9 -55.43 -8.75 -36.77
CA ASN A 9 -54.11 -8.16 -36.64
C ASN A 9 -53.97 -7.69 -35.19
N PHE A 10 -53.35 -8.51 -34.35
CA PHE A 10 -52.90 -8.07 -33.04
C PHE A 10 -51.76 -7.08 -33.26
N PRO A 11 -51.82 -5.86 -32.72
CA PRO A 11 -50.69 -4.94 -32.78
C PRO A 11 -49.53 -5.58 -32.02
N VAL A 12 -48.44 -5.88 -32.74
CA VAL A 12 -47.18 -6.25 -32.13
C VAL A 12 -46.64 -4.99 -31.44
N VAL A 13 -46.98 -4.84 -30.16
CA VAL A 13 -46.37 -3.82 -29.30
C VAL A 13 -44.94 -4.29 -29.04
N ILE A 14 -43.99 -3.75 -29.81
CA ILE A 14 -42.57 -3.91 -29.52
C ILE A 14 -42.30 -3.06 -28.28
N PHE A 15 -42.29 -3.72 -27.13
CA PHE A 15 -41.88 -3.10 -25.87
C PHE A 15 -40.35 -2.95 -25.92
N LEU A 16 -39.88 -1.78 -26.34
CA LEU A 16 -38.47 -1.44 -26.30
C LEU A 16 -38.09 -1.20 -24.83
N CYS A 17 -37.78 -2.26 -24.10
CA CYS A 17 -37.13 -2.18 -22.80
C CYS A 17 -35.71 -1.64 -23.02
N LEU A 18 -35.56 -0.31 -22.97
CA LEU A 18 -34.28 0.32 -22.70
C LEU A 18 -33.88 -0.10 -21.28
N LEU A 19 -33.14 -1.21 -21.19
CA LEU A 19 -32.34 -1.53 -20.03
C LEU A 19 -31.29 -0.43 -19.93
N THR A 20 -31.64 0.67 -19.27
CA THR A 20 -30.65 1.60 -18.74
C THR A 20 -29.95 0.82 -17.63
N SER A 21 -28.94 0.03 -17.99
CA SER A 21 -28.00 -0.50 -17.02
C SER A 21 -27.34 0.73 -16.42
N SER A 22 -27.84 1.18 -15.26
CA SER A 22 -27.10 2.12 -14.45
C SER A 22 -25.75 1.47 -14.21
N GLN A 23 -24.72 2.02 -14.84
CA GLN A 23 -23.36 1.64 -14.49
C GLN A 23 -23.16 2.21 -13.10
N ILE A 24 -23.44 1.39 -12.10
CA ILE A 24 -23.19 1.69 -10.70
C ILE A 24 -21.76 1.25 -10.47
N TYR A 25 -20.90 2.23 -10.25
CA TYR A 25 -19.60 1.96 -9.68
C TYR A 25 -19.82 1.51 -8.25
N ALA A 26 -19.49 0.26 -7.95
CA ALA A 26 -19.55 -0.30 -6.62
C ALA A 26 -18.21 -0.95 -6.29
N GLN A 27 -17.65 -0.61 -5.13
CA GLN A 27 -16.37 -1.15 -4.69
C GLN A 27 -16.35 -1.37 -3.20
N LYS A 28 -15.76 -2.50 -2.79
CA LYS A 28 -15.50 -2.81 -1.38
C LYS A 28 -14.03 -2.56 -1.09
N ILE A 29 -13.77 -1.76 -0.06
CA ILE A 29 -12.41 -1.42 0.37
C ILE A 29 -12.25 -1.89 1.81
N PHE A 30 -11.17 -2.62 2.06
CA PHE A 30 -10.78 -3.13 3.37
C PHE A 30 -9.55 -2.39 3.86
N ILE A 31 -9.62 -1.80 5.05
CA ILE A 31 -8.51 -1.17 5.74
C ILE A 31 -8.05 -2.09 6.86
N ARG A 32 -6.80 -2.53 6.78
CA ARG A 32 -6.22 -3.48 7.73
C ARG A 32 -4.85 -3.02 8.18
N ASP A 33 -4.39 -3.49 9.33
CA ASP A 33 -3.00 -3.34 9.73
C ASP A 33 -2.11 -4.38 9.02
N ILE A 34 -0.79 -4.25 9.15
CA ILE A 34 0.19 -5.22 8.64
C ILE A 34 -0.01 -6.65 9.17
N ASN A 35 -0.71 -6.82 10.29
CA ASN A 35 -1.07 -8.13 10.87
C ASN A 35 -2.42 -8.64 10.35
N LYS A 36 -2.99 -8.00 9.33
CA LYS A 36 -4.28 -8.30 8.68
C LYS A 36 -5.49 -8.10 9.61
N LYS A 37 -5.35 -7.39 10.73
CA LYS A 37 -6.46 -7.00 11.61
C LYS A 37 -7.18 -5.78 11.03
N PRO A 38 -8.52 -5.71 11.13
CA PRO A 38 -9.26 -4.55 10.66
C PRO A 38 -8.89 -3.28 11.43
N VAL A 39 -8.87 -2.14 10.74
CA VAL A 39 -8.67 -0.82 11.35
C VAL A 39 -9.97 -0.03 11.25
N THR A 40 -10.58 0.23 12.41
CA THR A 40 -11.83 1.00 12.55
C THR A 40 -11.53 2.49 12.56
N ASP A 41 -12.55 3.33 12.38
CA ASP A 41 -12.47 4.79 12.55
C ASP A 41 -11.42 5.49 11.67
N ALA A 42 -11.00 4.83 10.58
CA ALA A 42 -10.11 5.41 9.60
C ALA A 42 -10.91 6.32 8.66
N SER A 43 -10.46 7.57 8.52
CA SER A 43 -10.99 8.50 7.52
C SER A 43 -10.44 8.11 6.15
N VAL A 44 -11.32 7.84 5.20
CA VAL A 44 -10.98 7.42 3.84
C VAL A 44 -11.59 8.39 2.85
N THR A 45 -10.75 8.94 1.98
CA THR A 45 -11.16 9.79 0.86
C THR A 45 -10.83 9.08 -0.45
N VAL A 46 -11.81 8.95 -1.34
CA VAL A 46 -11.68 8.29 -2.64
C VAL A 46 -11.97 9.30 -3.75
N HIS A 47 -11.02 9.47 -4.66
CA HIS A 47 -11.16 10.24 -5.88
C HIS A 47 -11.25 9.28 -7.06
N VAL A 48 -12.32 9.38 -7.84
CA VAL A 48 -12.53 8.56 -9.02
C VAL A 48 -12.40 9.45 -10.25
N TYR A 49 -11.45 9.13 -11.13
CA TYR A 49 -11.27 9.79 -12.43
C TYR A 49 -11.88 8.94 -13.52
N TYR A 50 -12.76 9.51 -14.32
CA TYR A 50 -13.53 8.78 -15.33
C TYR A 50 -13.74 9.63 -16.58
N LYS A 51 -14.01 8.98 -17.69
CA LYS A 51 -14.35 9.61 -18.97
C LYS A 51 -15.70 9.12 -19.43
N ALA A 52 -16.52 10.03 -19.96
CA ALA A 52 -17.72 9.62 -20.67
C ALA A 52 -17.29 8.96 -22.00
N ILE A 53 -17.89 7.83 -22.34
CA ILE A 53 -17.59 7.13 -23.61
C ILE A 53 -18.60 7.49 -24.71
N ASP A 54 -19.70 8.15 -24.34
CA ASP A 54 -20.79 8.51 -25.27
C ASP A 54 -20.51 9.79 -26.08
N TYR A 55 -19.44 10.53 -25.76
CA TYR A 55 -19.10 11.81 -26.38
C TYR A 55 -17.75 11.75 -27.11
N LEU A 56 -17.64 12.46 -28.23
CA LEU A 56 -16.40 12.64 -29.01
C LEU A 56 -15.30 13.38 -28.24
N LEU A 57 -15.66 14.13 -27.20
CA LEU A 57 -14.73 14.83 -26.31
C LEU A 57 -14.47 13.96 -25.07
N HIS A 58 -13.29 13.35 -25.03
CA HIS A 58 -12.82 12.50 -23.93
C HIS A 58 -12.26 13.31 -22.75
N GLU A 59 -13.03 14.28 -22.26
CA GLU A 59 -12.63 15.04 -21.08
C GLU A 59 -12.68 14.16 -19.84
N THR A 60 -11.59 14.17 -19.06
CA THR A 60 -11.52 13.49 -17.77
C THR A 60 -12.38 14.25 -16.76
N LYS A 61 -13.38 13.57 -16.20
CA LYS A 61 -14.20 14.02 -15.08
C LYS A 61 -13.70 13.41 -13.77
N GLU A 62 -14.02 14.06 -12.66
CA GLU A 62 -13.65 13.61 -11.31
C GLU A 62 -14.85 13.55 -10.38
N LYS A 63 -14.82 12.60 -9.44
CA LYS A 63 -15.82 12.48 -8.36
C LYS A 63 -15.15 12.13 -7.05
N PHE A 64 -15.64 12.76 -5.98
CA PHE A 64 -15.06 12.66 -4.65
C PHE A 64 -16.03 11.97 -3.70
N PHE A 65 -15.48 11.12 -2.84
CA PHE A 65 -16.22 10.45 -1.80
C PHE A 65 -15.39 10.42 -0.51
N SER A 66 -16.05 10.60 0.64
CA SER A 66 -15.40 10.58 1.95
C SER A 66 -16.21 9.74 2.93
N PHE A 67 -15.53 8.85 3.65
CA PHE A 67 -16.13 7.90 4.57
C PHE A 67 -15.27 7.72 5.82
N VAL A 68 -15.88 7.13 6.84
CA VAL A 68 -15.18 6.56 8.00
C VAL A 68 -15.41 5.06 7.97
N THR A 69 -14.37 4.26 8.23
CA THR A 69 -14.49 2.80 8.22
C THR A 69 -15.42 2.30 9.34
N ASP A 70 -16.17 1.23 9.04
CA ASP A 70 -16.98 0.55 10.05
C ASP A 70 -16.11 -0.27 11.04
N THR A 71 -16.77 -0.95 11.99
CA THR A 71 -16.10 -1.80 12.99
C THR A 71 -15.34 -2.99 12.40
N SER A 72 -15.59 -3.33 11.13
CA SER A 72 -14.88 -4.36 10.39
C SER A 72 -13.72 -3.80 9.55
N GLY A 73 -13.43 -2.50 9.67
CA GLY A 73 -12.44 -1.83 8.85
C GLY A 73 -12.84 -1.80 7.37
N THR A 74 -14.14 -1.85 7.07
CA THR A 74 -14.66 -1.96 5.71
C THR A 74 -15.49 -0.73 5.39
N PHE A 75 -15.52 -0.37 4.10
CA PHE A 75 -16.61 0.43 3.55
C PHE A 75 -16.94 -0.03 2.14
N SER A 76 -18.21 0.15 1.78
CA SER A 76 -18.73 -0.07 0.44
C SER A 76 -18.94 1.30 -0.21
N LEU A 77 -18.19 1.57 -1.26
CA LEU A 77 -18.36 2.74 -2.08
C LEU A 77 -19.32 2.39 -3.20
N SER A 78 -20.48 3.04 -3.26
CA SER A 78 -21.33 3.03 -4.45
C SER A 78 -21.61 4.46 -4.92
N GLY A 79 -21.61 4.66 -6.23
CA GLY A 79 -21.90 5.96 -6.81
C GLY A 79 -22.51 5.84 -8.20
N GLU A 80 -23.56 6.61 -8.45
CA GLU A 80 -24.07 6.84 -9.80
C GLU A 80 -23.28 7.96 -10.47
N PHE A 81 -22.70 7.68 -11.63
CA PHE A 81 -21.93 8.64 -12.43
C PHE A 81 -22.80 9.17 -13.58
N GLN A 82 -23.79 10.02 -13.25
CA GLN A 82 -24.75 10.60 -14.21
C GLN A 82 -25.43 9.53 -15.11
N LYS A 83 -26.21 9.96 -16.13
CA LYS A 83 -26.91 9.06 -17.08
C LYS A 83 -26.01 8.58 -18.23
N GLU A 84 -24.74 8.99 -18.23
CA GLU A 84 -23.80 8.75 -19.32
C GLU A 84 -23.13 7.39 -19.12
N THR A 85 -22.82 6.70 -20.21
CA THR A 85 -21.91 5.56 -20.16
C THR A 85 -20.50 6.10 -19.91
N TYR A 86 -19.78 5.50 -18.98
CA TYR A 86 -18.45 5.98 -18.58
C TYR A 86 -17.43 4.85 -18.47
N LYS A 87 -16.16 5.22 -18.59
CA LYS A 87 -15.01 4.39 -18.26
C LYS A 87 -14.27 5.04 -17.09
N VAL A 88 -14.06 4.28 -16.02
CA VAL A 88 -13.17 4.72 -14.94
C VAL A 88 -11.73 4.51 -15.41
N ASP A 89 -10.92 5.56 -15.34
CA ASP A 89 -9.50 5.49 -15.68
C ASP A 89 -8.67 5.14 -14.44
N SER A 90 -8.86 5.88 -13.35
CA SER A 90 -8.10 5.66 -12.11
C SER A 90 -8.90 5.97 -10.86
N VAL A 91 -8.49 5.37 -9.75
CA VAL A 91 -9.02 5.60 -8.43
C VAL A 91 -7.86 5.94 -7.51
N SER A 92 -7.95 7.07 -6.81
CA SER A 92 -7.00 7.46 -5.77
C SER A 92 -7.67 7.35 -4.41
N ILE A 93 -7.10 6.55 -3.52
CA ILE A 93 -7.60 6.30 -2.17
C ILE A 93 -6.59 6.88 -1.19
N SER A 94 -7.04 7.79 -0.33
CA SER A 94 -6.26 8.38 0.75
C SER A 94 -6.86 7.96 2.09
N VAL A 95 -6.04 7.42 2.98
CA VAL A 95 -6.46 6.91 4.29
C VAL A 95 -5.71 7.65 5.39
N GLN A 96 -6.45 8.11 6.41
CA GLN A 96 -5.93 8.79 7.59
C GLN A 96 -6.49 8.13 8.85
N HIS A 97 -5.64 7.93 9.84
CA HIS A 97 -6.03 7.43 11.15
C HIS A 97 -5.05 7.97 12.19
N GLU A 98 -5.50 8.21 13.43
CA GLU A 98 -4.67 8.79 14.49
C GLU A 98 -3.42 7.94 14.80
N ASN A 99 -3.56 6.62 14.89
CA ASN A 99 -2.51 5.67 15.27
C ASN A 99 -1.66 5.10 14.11
N TYR A 100 -2.01 5.38 12.86
CA TYR A 100 -1.35 4.80 11.68
C TYR A 100 -0.80 5.88 10.75
N LEU A 101 0.23 5.53 9.98
CA LEU A 101 0.78 6.44 8.98
C LEU A 101 -0.26 6.70 7.87
N PRO A 102 -0.38 7.96 7.40
CA PRO A 102 -1.21 8.27 6.25
C PRO A 102 -0.77 7.44 5.04
N GLN A 103 -1.74 6.92 4.29
CA GLN A 103 -1.45 6.13 3.10
C GLN A 103 -2.25 6.65 1.91
N LYS A 104 -1.60 6.70 0.75
CA LYS A 104 -2.22 7.04 -0.52
C LYS A 104 -1.90 5.97 -1.55
N LEU A 105 -2.94 5.49 -2.25
CA LEU A 105 -2.84 4.54 -3.34
C LEU A 105 -3.54 5.13 -4.55
N THR A 106 -2.90 5.11 -5.72
CA THR A 106 -3.55 5.47 -6.98
C THR A 106 -3.45 4.27 -7.92
N THR A 107 -4.57 3.87 -8.51
CA THR A 107 -4.61 2.79 -9.50
C THR A 107 -4.33 3.39 -10.87
N LEU A 108 -3.52 2.71 -11.69
CA LEU A 108 -3.16 3.21 -13.03
C LEU A 108 -4.20 2.85 -14.09
N ASP A 109 -4.94 1.75 -13.88
CA ASP A 109 -6.10 1.35 -14.65
C ASP A 109 -7.15 0.77 -13.70
N TYR A 110 -8.39 1.23 -13.79
CA TYR A 110 -9.49 0.61 -13.07
C TYR A 110 -9.84 -0.75 -13.70
N SER A 111 -10.02 -1.76 -12.84
CA SER A 111 -10.40 -3.10 -13.30
C SER A 111 -11.75 -3.06 -14.01
N THR A 112 -11.85 -3.73 -15.17
CA THR A 112 -13.13 -3.94 -15.86
C THR A 112 -14.05 -4.91 -15.10
N ASP A 113 -13.57 -5.56 -14.04
CA ASP A 113 -14.38 -6.41 -13.18
C ASP A 113 -15.21 -5.58 -12.19
N SER A 114 -16.53 -5.68 -12.33
CA SER A 114 -17.53 -5.10 -11.42
C SER A 114 -17.41 -5.54 -9.95
N LYS A 115 -16.63 -6.58 -9.63
CA LYS A 115 -16.42 -7.13 -8.28
C LYS A 115 -15.05 -6.83 -7.68
N PHE A 116 -14.25 -5.96 -8.30
CA PHE A 116 -12.89 -5.69 -7.84
C PHE A 116 -12.87 -5.01 -6.45
N SER A 117 -12.03 -5.52 -5.53
CA SER A 117 -11.90 -5.00 -4.16
C SER A 117 -10.45 -4.64 -3.83
N TYR A 118 -10.25 -3.61 -3.01
CA TYR A 118 -8.92 -3.19 -2.54
C TYR A 118 -8.73 -3.54 -1.07
N THR A 119 -7.55 -4.03 -0.70
CA THR A 119 -7.09 -4.10 0.69
C THR A 119 -5.93 -3.15 0.87
N ILE A 120 -6.06 -2.21 1.80
CA ILE A 120 -5.04 -1.22 2.14
C ILE A 120 -4.46 -1.58 3.51
N PHE A 121 -3.14 -1.75 3.55
CA PHE A 121 -2.41 -2.12 4.75
C PHE A 121 -1.74 -0.92 5.40
N LEU A 122 -2.27 -0.50 6.54
CA LEU A 122 -1.75 0.59 7.35
C LEU A 122 -0.61 0.12 8.26
N VAL A 123 0.44 0.95 8.35
CA VAL A 123 1.55 0.76 9.27
C VAL A 123 1.31 1.60 10.52
N HIS A 124 1.34 0.95 11.69
CA HIS A 124 1.16 1.64 12.96
C HIS A 124 2.31 2.62 13.19
N LYS A 125 2.04 3.85 13.66
CA LYS A 125 3.07 4.89 13.89
C LYS A 125 4.15 4.44 14.87
N LYS A 126 3.77 3.64 15.89
CA LYS A 126 4.74 3.01 16.82
C LYS A 126 5.72 2.03 16.14
N ASN A 127 5.34 1.48 14.99
CA ASN A 127 6.17 0.57 14.20
C ASN A 127 6.95 1.31 13.10
N GLU A 128 6.73 2.63 12.97
CA GLU A 128 7.60 3.48 12.17
C GLU A 128 8.97 3.48 12.87
N ILE A 129 9.90 2.72 12.31
CA ILE A 129 11.32 2.90 12.62
C ILE A 129 11.63 4.32 12.15
N LYS A 130 11.60 5.29 13.06
CA LYS A 130 12.16 6.61 12.80
C LYS A 130 13.63 6.41 12.51
N VAL A 131 13.98 6.34 11.23
CA VAL A 131 15.33 6.67 10.80
C VAL A 131 15.46 8.16 11.08
N VAL A 132 15.96 8.48 12.26
CA VAL A 132 16.38 9.85 12.57
C VAL A 132 17.59 10.09 11.68
N SER A 133 17.37 10.66 10.50
CA SER A 133 18.44 11.39 9.83
C SER A 133 18.78 12.56 10.74
N MET A 134 19.80 12.41 11.56
CA MET A 134 20.44 13.57 12.18
C MET A 134 20.84 14.51 11.04
N PRO A 135 20.56 15.82 11.16
CA PRO A 135 21.07 16.79 10.20
C PRO A 135 22.58 16.59 10.08
N GLY A 136 23.07 16.63 8.85
CA GLY A 136 24.46 16.32 8.52
C GLY A 136 25.44 17.12 9.36
N GLU A 137 25.93 16.50 10.41
CA GLU A 137 27.31 16.63 10.85
C GLU A 137 27.97 15.31 10.50
N GLU A 138 29.13 15.42 9.88
CA GLU A 138 29.97 14.40 9.24
C GLU A 138 29.77 12.97 9.76
N LYS A 139 29.67 12.02 8.81
CA LYS A 139 29.64 10.57 9.04
C LYS A 139 30.60 10.14 10.17
N ASN A 140 30.07 9.96 11.36
CA ASN A 140 30.60 9.00 12.30
C ASN A 140 29.75 7.74 12.15
N GLU A 141 30.09 6.93 11.13
CA GLU A 141 29.84 5.50 11.24
C GLU A 141 30.33 5.09 12.63
N LEU A 142 29.48 4.45 13.44
CA LEU A 142 29.90 3.90 14.72
C LEU A 142 31.17 3.08 14.44
N ASP A 143 32.34 3.57 14.87
CA ASP A 143 33.65 2.97 14.64
C ASP A 143 33.75 1.69 15.48
N ILE A 144 33.00 0.69 15.07
CA ILE A 144 32.79 -0.59 15.74
C ILE A 144 32.78 -1.66 14.65
N TYR A 145 33.65 -2.65 14.79
CA TYR A 145 33.79 -3.74 13.85
C TYR A 145 33.50 -5.08 14.52
N THR A 146 32.88 -5.97 13.79
CA THR A 146 32.77 -7.38 14.16
C THR A 146 34.07 -8.12 13.88
N THR A 147 34.28 -9.26 14.55
CA THR A 147 35.44 -10.13 14.32
C THR A 147 35.58 -10.57 12.86
N ASN A 148 34.46 -10.80 12.16
CA ASN A 148 34.44 -11.16 10.74
C ASN A 148 34.83 -9.98 9.82
N GLU A 149 34.45 -8.74 10.17
CA GLU A 149 34.86 -7.57 9.40
C GLU A 149 36.35 -7.28 9.54
N ILE A 150 36.88 -7.44 10.75
CA ILE A 150 38.32 -7.29 11.02
C ILE A 150 39.12 -8.41 10.35
N SER A 151 38.65 -9.67 10.45
CA SER A 151 39.33 -10.81 9.83
C SER A 151 39.48 -10.62 8.32
N LYS A 152 38.42 -10.14 7.66
CA LYS A 152 38.46 -9.79 6.23
C LYS A 152 39.38 -8.61 5.91
N LYS A 153 39.35 -7.55 6.72
CA LYS A 153 40.18 -6.34 6.48
C LYS A 153 41.66 -6.60 6.69
N LEU A 154 42.02 -7.35 7.74
CA LEU A 154 43.41 -7.64 8.10
C LEU A 154 43.92 -8.96 7.48
N ASN A 155 43.06 -9.68 6.77
CA ASN A 155 43.36 -10.99 6.18
C ASN A 155 43.94 -12.00 7.21
N ILE A 156 43.34 -12.03 8.41
CA ILE A 156 43.68 -12.95 9.50
C ILE A 156 42.53 -13.93 9.74
N GLU A 157 42.81 -15.09 10.31
CA GLU A 157 41.73 -16.02 10.66
C GLU A 157 40.90 -15.48 11.83
N GLU A 158 39.57 -15.56 11.73
CA GLU A 158 38.67 -15.08 12.78
C GLU A 158 38.93 -15.75 14.14
N LYS A 159 39.37 -17.01 14.13
CA LYS A 159 39.75 -17.76 15.35
C LYS A 159 40.96 -17.16 16.07
N GLU A 160 41.91 -16.59 15.34
CA GLU A 160 43.08 -15.93 15.93
C GLU A 160 42.67 -14.62 16.60
N LEU A 161 41.78 -13.86 15.97
CA LEU A 161 41.23 -12.65 16.56
C LEU A 161 40.42 -12.94 17.84
N ILE A 162 39.67 -14.05 17.87
CA ILE A 162 38.98 -14.49 19.09
C ILE A 162 39.97 -14.82 20.21
N LYS A 163 41.10 -15.50 19.92
CA LYS A 163 42.15 -15.77 20.92
C LYS A 163 42.77 -14.48 21.47
N LEU A 164 42.94 -13.46 20.64
CA LEU A 164 43.45 -12.14 21.08
C LEU A 164 42.47 -11.41 22.01
N ILE A 165 41.17 -11.58 21.77
CA ILE A 165 40.12 -11.07 22.67
C ILE A 165 40.12 -11.84 23.99
N GLU A 166 40.14 -13.17 23.95
CA GLU A 166 40.11 -14.03 25.14
C GLU A 166 41.35 -13.86 26.03
N SER A 167 42.52 -13.63 25.41
CA SER A 167 43.76 -13.28 26.11
C SER A 167 43.82 -11.83 26.59
N LYS A 168 42.73 -11.05 26.41
CA LYS A 168 42.60 -9.63 26.80
C LYS A 168 43.62 -8.69 26.14
N LYS A 169 44.26 -9.11 25.04
CA LYS A 169 45.12 -8.24 24.23
C LYS A 169 44.32 -7.22 23.43
N ILE A 170 43.10 -7.57 23.04
CA ILE A 170 42.16 -6.67 22.37
C ILE A 170 40.88 -6.59 23.21
N ARG A 171 40.42 -5.38 23.49
CA ARG A 171 39.14 -5.18 24.18
C ARG A 171 37.98 -5.37 23.21
N ALA A 172 37.04 -6.23 23.57
CA ALA A 172 35.82 -6.46 22.78
C ALA A 172 34.61 -6.68 23.70
N LYS A 173 33.41 -6.42 23.16
CA LYS A 173 32.13 -6.73 23.81
C LYS A 173 31.43 -7.87 23.08
N LYS A 174 31.03 -8.90 23.81
CA LYS A 174 30.24 -10.01 23.27
C LYS A 174 28.74 -9.64 23.28
N ILE A 175 28.09 -9.73 22.13
CA ILE A 175 26.64 -9.55 21.98
C ILE A 175 26.09 -10.75 21.18
N GLY A 176 25.28 -11.57 21.84
CA GLY A 176 24.85 -12.86 21.30
C GLY A 176 26.06 -13.78 21.04
N GLN A 177 26.21 -14.22 19.79
CA GLN A 177 27.30 -15.10 19.36
C GLN A 177 28.49 -14.35 18.72
N LYS A 178 28.45 -13.01 18.65
CA LYS A 178 29.47 -12.20 17.99
C LYS A 178 30.23 -11.32 18.97
N TYR A 179 31.50 -11.03 18.65
CA TYR A 179 32.30 -10.04 19.34
C TYR A 179 32.38 -8.75 18.52
N PHE A 180 32.33 -7.62 19.22
CA PHE A 180 32.39 -6.27 18.67
C PHE A 180 33.59 -5.54 19.29
N ILE A 181 34.44 -4.96 18.44
CA ILE A 181 35.65 -4.24 18.82
C ILE A 181 35.49 -2.79 18.38
N SER A 182 35.78 -1.82 19.24
CA SER A 182 35.79 -0.42 18.83
C SER A 182 37.02 -0.13 17.96
N GLY A 183 36.91 0.77 16.98
CA GLY A 183 38.04 1.13 16.14
C GLY A 183 39.17 1.79 16.93
N ASN A 184 38.88 2.45 18.05
CA ASN A 184 39.90 2.92 18.98
C ASN A 184 40.68 1.76 19.62
N ASP A 185 40.01 0.70 20.08
CA ASP A 185 40.70 -0.46 20.65
C ASP A 185 41.46 -1.25 19.58
N LEU A 186 40.93 -1.30 18.35
CA LEU A 186 41.62 -1.91 17.21
C LEU A 186 42.86 -1.11 16.80
N ARG A 187 42.77 0.23 16.70
CA ARG A 187 43.92 1.11 16.39
C ARG A 187 45.01 0.97 17.44
N LYS A 188 44.66 1.01 18.73
CA LYS A 188 45.63 0.80 19.81
C LYS A 188 46.39 -0.51 19.67
N TYR A 189 45.69 -1.59 19.32
CA TYR A 189 46.33 -2.87 19.08
C TYR A 189 47.24 -2.89 17.84
N LEU A 190 46.91 -2.13 16.79
CA LEU A 190 47.73 -2.06 15.57
C LEU A 190 48.93 -1.10 15.71
N GLU A 191 48.87 -0.17 16.66
CA GLU A 191 49.93 0.80 16.96
C GLU A 191 50.93 0.31 18.02
N GLU A 192 50.57 -0.70 18.83
CA GLU A 192 51.44 -1.42 19.78
C GLU A 192 52.26 -2.53 19.11
#